data_AF-A0A9D7U1V8-F1
#
_entry.id   AF-A0A9D7U1V8-F1
#
_cell.length_a   1.000
_cell.length_b   1.000
_cell.length_c   1.000
_cell.angle_alpha   90.00
_cell.angle_beta   90.00
_cell.angle_gamma   90.00
#
_symmetry.space_group_name_H-M   'P 1'
#
loop_
_entity.id
_entity.type
_entity.pdbx_description
1 polymer ?
#
loop_
_entity_poly.entity_id
_entity_poly.type
_entity_poly.pdbx_seq_one_letter_code
_entity_poly.pdbx_strand_id
1 'polypeptide(L)'
;MVRATNYVSGHLARRFGVLTLLIVSILWSCKDDFEPAKTDYYPVEENARRIYKVTENIYAVNAEPIKKTYYLKEQIINVSQSGEGTEFLISRNISTTISGDYQSESVFKGSRNPNLLMIKEGNIDFVKMIFPVSDGLTFNPNKYNSLPEESSKCQITESTFSISGFSSGSLLAVIEKNDSSLIDRKLKYARYANGIGMIEFRDRDLEYCQVTPECIGKGIISSGKDIKYELVSLVPGK
;
A
#
# COMPACT_ATOMS: atom_id res chain seq x y z
N MET A 1 80.44 0.99 -43.31
CA MET A 1 78.97 1.09 -43.36
C MET A 1 78.42 -0.34 -43.34
N VAL A 2 78.08 -0.89 -42.17
CA VAL A 2 77.44 -2.22 -42.07
C VAL A 2 76.33 -2.10 -41.03
N ARG A 3 75.11 -2.34 -41.48
CA ARG A 3 73.86 -2.18 -40.74
C ARG A 3 73.50 -3.52 -40.12
N ALA A 4 73.29 -3.55 -38.82
CA ALA A 4 72.80 -4.72 -38.09
C ALA A 4 71.35 -5.04 -38.44
N THR A 5 70.98 -6.31 -38.47
CA THR A 5 69.58 -6.75 -38.32
C THR A 5 69.53 -7.96 -37.39
N ASN A 6 68.95 -7.77 -36.21
CA ASN A 6 68.63 -8.84 -35.26
C ASN A 6 67.20 -9.31 -35.55
N TYR A 7 67.05 -10.61 -35.79
CA TYR A 7 65.78 -11.28 -36.08
C TYR A 7 65.16 -11.75 -34.76
N VAL A 8 64.08 -11.12 -34.32
CA VAL A 8 63.32 -11.55 -33.13
C VAL A 8 62.26 -12.56 -33.56
N SER A 9 62.34 -13.77 -33.00
CA SER A 9 61.46 -14.91 -33.28
C SER A 9 60.00 -14.63 -32.87
N GLY A 10 59.11 -14.56 -33.86
CA GLY A 10 57.70 -14.18 -33.73
C GLY A 10 56.77 -15.19 -33.02
N HIS A 11 57.28 -16.34 -32.56
CA HIS A 11 56.45 -17.36 -31.90
C HIS A 11 56.27 -17.14 -30.39
N LEU A 12 57.20 -16.44 -29.71
CA LEU A 12 57.08 -16.16 -28.27
C LEU A 12 56.09 -15.01 -27.97
N ALA A 13 56.09 -13.97 -28.81
CA ALA A 13 55.21 -12.80 -28.65
C ALA A 13 53.72 -13.16 -28.79
N ARG A 14 53.40 -14.15 -29.64
CA ARG A 14 52.02 -14.60 -29.89
C ARG A 14 51.43 -15.40 -28.73
N ARG A 15 52.25 -16.09 -27.92
CA ARG A 15 51.78 -16.84 -26.74
C ARG A 15 51.58 -15.96 -25.52
N PHE A 16 52.42 -14.93 -25.34
CA PHE A 16 52.24 -13.95 -24.28
C PHE A 16 51.01 -13.05 -24.51
N GLY A 17 50.75 -12.63 -25.77
CA GLY A 17 49.60 -11.78 -26.09
C GLY A 17 48.23 -12.45 -25.87
N VAL A 18 48.13 -13.76 -26.03
CA VAL A 18 46.88 -14.51 -25.77
C VAL A 18 46.63 -14.66 -24.27
N LEU A 19 47.70 -14.85 -23.47
CA LEU A 19 47.58 -14.98 -22.02
C LEU A 19 47.20 -13.65 -21.35
N THR A 20 47.73 -12.51 -21.82
CA THR A 20 47.31 -11.19 -21.34
C THR A 20 45.88 -10.82 -21.74
N LEU A 21 45.41 -11.22 -22.92
CA LEU A 21 44.03 -10.99 -23.35
C LEU A 21 43.00 -11.79 -22.52
N LEU A 22 43.40 -12.97 -22.03
CA LEU A 22 42.57 -13.83 -21.20
C LEU A 22 42.52 -13.39 -19.72
N ILE A 23 43.51 -12.64 -19.25
CA ILE A 23 43.54 -12.09 -17.88
C ILE A 23 42.78 -10.76 -17.79
N VAL A 24 42.79 -9.94 -18.84
CA VAL A 24 42.04 -8.67 -18.88
C VAL A 24 40.52 -8.89 -18.97
N SER A 25 40.08 -10.02 -19.54
CA SER A 25 38.65 -10.37 -19.65
C SER A 25 38.00 -10.81 -18.33
N ILE A 26 38.79 -11.15 -17.30
CA ILE A 26 38.27 -11.57 -15.98
C ILE A 26 37.98 -10.36 -15.08
N LEU A 27 38.49 -9.17 -15.43
CA LEU A 27 38.31 -7.94 -14.64
C LEU A 27 37.05 -7.13 -15.02
N TRP A 28 36.26 -7.62 -15.97
CA TRP A 28 34.98 -7.02 -16.39
C TRP A 28 33.76 -7.84 -15.93
N SER A 29 33.88 -8.56 -14.81
CA SER A 29 32.70 -9.06 -14.10
C SER A 29 32.03 -7.90 -13.38
N CYS A 30 31.27 -7.10 -14.13
CA CYS A 30 30.35 -6.12 -13.56
C CYS A 30 29.34 -6.92 -12.72
N LYS A 31 29.43 -6.76 -11.39
CA LYS A 31 28.37 -7.21 -10.49
C LYS A 31 27.24 -6.22 -10.68
N ASP A 32 26.20 -6.60 -11.41
CA ASP A 32 24.92 -5.91 -11.30
C ASP A 32 24.42 -6.17 -9.89
N ASP A 33 24.66 -5.20 -9.00
CA ASP A 33 24.01 -5.18 -7.70
C ASP A 33 22.51 -4.97 -7.96
N PHE A 34 21.79 -6.08 -8.04
CA PHE A 34 20.33 -6.08 -8.10
C PHE A 34 19.82 -5.58 -6.74
N GLU A 35 19.71 -4.26 -6.58
CA GLU A 35 18.89 -3.71 -5.50
C GLU A 35 17.43 -4.08 -5.81
N PRO A 36 16.77 -4.89 -4.97
CA PRO A 36 15.36 -5.15 -5.15
C PRO A 36 14.62 -3.81 -5.11
N ALA A 37 13.71 -3.58 -6.04
CA ALA A 37 12.91 -2.37 -6.09
C ALA A 37 12.33 -2.09 -4.70
N LYS A 38 12.64 -0.92 -4.13
CA LYS A 38 12.20 -0.54 -2.78
C LYS A 38 10.67 -0.63 -2.74
N THR A 39 10.17 -1.59 -1.96
CA THR A 39 8.74 -1.83 -1.83
C THR A 39 8.22 -0.93 -0.72
N ASP A 40 7.51 0.13 -1.10
CA ASP A 40 6.91 1.08 -0.18
C ASP A 40 5.40 1.24 -0.44
N TYR A 41 4.60 0.45 0.27
CA TYR A 41 3.14 0.53 0.20
C TYR A 41 2.53 1.66 1.05
N TYR A 42 3.35 2.43 1.77
CA TYR A 42 2.89 3.62 2.48
C TYR A 42 3.96 4.71 2.49
N PRO A 43 4.21 5.37 1.33
CA PRO A 43 5.13 6.49 1.27
C PRO A 43 4.69 7.60 2.23
N VAL A 44 5.62 8.06 3.07
CA VAL A 44 5.43 9.15 4.03
C VAL A 44 6.25 10.33 3.55
N GLU A 45 5.61 11.20 2.76
CA GLU A 45 6.22 12.41 2.21
C GLU A 45 5.40 13.61 2.65
N GLU A 46 6.07 14.67 3.11
CA GLU A 46 5.38 15.86 3.58
C GLU A 46 4.66 16.55 2.41
N ASN A 47 3.45 17.02 2.66
CA ASN A 47 2.52 17.58 1.67
C ASN A 47 1.95 16.59 0.64
N ALA A 48 2.27 15.29 0.73
CA ALA A 48 1.60 14.29 -0.09
C ALA A 48 0.09 14.33 0.16
N ARG A 49 -0.69 14.33 -0.92
CA ARG A 49 -2.15 14.47 -0.89
C ARG A 49 -2.81 13.39 -1.72
N ARG A 50 -3.80 12.73 -1.12
CA ARG A 50 -4.65 11.72 -1.74
C ARG A 50 -6.10 12.16 -1.63
N ILE A 51 -6.84 12.12 -2.73
CA ILE A 51 -8.30 12.33 -2.73
C ILE A 51 -8.96 11.01 -3.08
N TYR A 52 -9.88 10.58 -2.23
CA TYR A 52 -10.71 9.41 -2.43
C TYR A 52 -12.15 9.82 -2.72
N LYS A 53 -12.79 9.13 -3.66
CA LYS A 53 -14.24 9.11 -3.73
C LYS A 53 -14.75 8.12 -2.70
N VAL A 54 -15.62 8.56 -1.82
CA VAL A 54 -16.25 7.73 -0.80
C VAL A 54 -17.70 7.46 -1.20
N THR A 55 -18.10 6.20 -1.15
CA THR A 55 -19.50 5.78 -1.27
C THR A 55 -19.88 5.04 0.00
N GLU A 56 -20.89 5.56 0.70
CA GLU A 56 -21.42 5.02 1.94
C GLU A 56 -22.90 4.66 1.75
N ASN A 57 -23.25 3.41 2.05
CA ASN A 57 -24.62 2.95 2.12
C ASN A 57 -24.90 2.44 3.53
N ILE A 58 -25.91 3.01 4.19
CA ILE A 58 -26.37 2.58 5.51
C ILE A 58 -27.76 1.97 5.35
N TYR A 59 -27.93 0.77 5.89
CA TYR A 59 -29.14 -0.03 5.83
C TYR A 59 -29.72 -0.16 7.23
N ALA A 60 -31.03 0.03 7.34
CA ALA A 60 -31.76 -0.16 8.58
C ALA A 60 -33.06 -0.92 8.31
N VAL A 61 -33.51 -1.67 9.31
CA VAL A 61 -34.71 -2.48 9.22
C VAL A 61 -35.91 -1.58 8.93
N ASN A 62 -36.71 -1.93 7.93
CA ASN A 62 -37.90 -1.20 7.52
C ASN A 62 -37.66 0.28 7.11
N ALA A 63 -36.45 0.61 6.65
CA ALA A 63 -36.12 1.94 6.16
C ALA A 63 -35.43 1.87 4.80
N GLU A 64 -35.65 2.90 3.97
CA GLU A 64 -34.90 3.05 2.73
C GLU A 64 -33.40 3.28 3.03
N PRO A 65 -32.47 2.67 2.26
CA PRO A 65 -31.05 2.85 2.50
C PRO A 65 -30.61 4.31 2.34
N ILE A 66 -29.85 4.82 3.31
CA ILE A 66 -29.21 6.12 3.21
C ILE A 66 -27.95 5.96 2.36
N LYS A 67 -27.90 6.68 1.23
CA LYS A 67 -26.77 6.64 0.30
C LYS A 67 -26.07 7.99 0.28
N LYS A 68 -24.77 8.01 0.52
CA LYS A 68 -23.93 9.20 0.47
C LYS A 68 -22.77 8.99 -0.49
N THR A 69 -22.41 10.03 -1.21
CA THR A 69 -21.17 10.10 -1.97
C THR A 69 -20.52 11.43 -1.72
N TYR A 70 -19.25 11.41 -1.37
CA TYR A 70 -18.44 12.59 -1.06
C TYR A 70 -16.97 12.30 -1.37
N TYR A 71 -16.13 13.31 -1.24
CA TYR A 71 -14.70 13.24 -1.48
C TYR A 71 -13.95 13.44 -0.18
N LEU A 72 -13.00 12.55 0.08
CA LEU A 72 -12.13 12.54 1.24
C LEU A 72 -10.73 12.94 0.81
N LYS A 73 -10.20 14.03 1.35
CA LYS A 73 -8.82 14.47 1.11
C LYS A 73 -7.98 14.17 2.34
N GLU A 74 -7.00 13.29 2.17
CA GLU A 74 -5.94 13.06 3.13
C GLU A 74 -4.68 13.81 2.70
N GLN A 75 -4.04 14.53 3.63
CA GLN A 75 -2.77 15.20 3.41
C GLN A 75 -1.82 14.94 4.58
N ILE A 76 -0.58 14.55 4.29
CA ILE A 76 0.49 14.50 5.29
C ILE A 76 0.95 15.94 5.53
N ILE A 77 0.67 16.51 6.70
CA ILE A 77 0.88 17.94 6.99
C ILE A 77 2.13 18.24 7.81
N ASN A 78 2.69 17.23 8.49
CA ASN A 78 3.94 17.34 9.24
C ASN A 78 4.64 15.99 9.19
N VAL A 79 5.96 16.00 8.99
CA VAL A 79 6.82 14.81 9.11
C VAL A 79 8.00 15.15 10.00
N SER A 80 8.27 14.32 11.00
CA SER A 80 9.43 14.46 11.87
C SER A 80 10.18 13.13 11.97
N GLN A 81 11.50 13.22 12.05
CA GLN A 81 12.34 12.06 12.33
C GLN A 81 12.59 11.97 13.83
N SER A 82 12.52 10.76 14.36
CA SER A 82 12.86 10.40 15.73
C SER A 82 13.88 9.26 15.71
N GLY A 83 14.52 8.98 16.85
CA GLY A 83 15.43 7.83 16.96
C GLY A 83 14.76 6.47 16.72
N GLU A 84 13.43 6.41 16.83
CA GLU A 84 12.63 5.19 16.68
C GLU A 84 12.00 5.02 15.29
N GLY A 85 12.04 6.07 14.46
CA GLY A 85 11.42 6.09 13.13
C GLY A 85 10.86 7.46 12.75
N THR A 86 9.98 7.48 11.77
CA THR A 86 9.31 8.69 11.28
C THR A 86 7.94 8.85 11.94
N GLU A 87 7.68 10.01 12.54
CA GLU A 87 6.35 10.41 12.99
C GLU A 87 5.75 11.39 11.99
N PHE A 88 4.43 11.37 11.84
CA PHE A 88 3.75 12.26 10.90
C PHE A 88 2.30 12.54 11.33
N LEU A 89 1.73 13.62 10.78
CA LEU A 89 0.33 13.99 10.96
C LEU A 89 -0.42 13.91 9.65
N ILE A 90 -1.59 13.26 9.67
CA ILE A 90 -2.51 13.19 8.53
C ILE A 90 -3.70 14.10 8.82
N SER A 91 -3.90 15.13 8.01
CA SER A 91 -5.15 15.90 7.98
C SER A 91 -6.13 15.22 7.04
N ARG A 92 -7.36 15.01 7.52
CA ARG A 92 -8.47 14.47 6.76
C ARG A 92 -9.57 15.52 6.66
N ASN A 93 -10.03 15.75 5.44
CA ASN A 93 -11.05 16.75 5.14
C ASN A 93 -12.06 16.17 4.15
N ILE A 94 -13.31 16.63 4.19
CA ILE A 94 -14.39 16.16 3.32
C ILE A 94 -15.00 17.26 2.47
N SER A 95 -15.46 16.91 1.27
CA SER A 95 -16.24 17.80 0.40
C SER A 95 -17.28 17.02 -0.38
N THR A 96 -18.36 17.66 -0.82
CA THR A 96 -19.38 17.03 -1.68
C THR A 96 -18.94 16.96 -3.14
N THR A 97 -17.92 17.72 -3.54
CA THR A 97 -17.36 17.71 -4.90
C THR A 97 -15.84 17.56 -4.88
N ILE A 98 -15.26 17.03 -5.96
CA ILE A 98 -13.81 16.74 -6.01
C ILE A 98 -12.96 18.01 -5.91
N SER A 99 -13.43 19.11 -6.48
CA SER A 99 -12.78 20.42 -6.53
C SER A 99 -13.42 21.45 -5.60
N GLY A 100 -14.26 21.00 -4.67
CA GLY A 100 -15.00 21.88 -3.76
C GLY A 100 -14.19 22.33 -2.55
N ASP A 101 -14.84 23.12 -1.71
CA ASP A 101 -14.29 23.50 -0.42
C ASP A 101 -14.28 22.28 0.51
N TYR A 102 -13.09 21.92 0.96
CA TYR A 102 -12.88 20.79 1.88
C TYR A 102 -12.97 21.29 3.32
N GLN A 103 -13.90 20.72 4.08
CA GLN A 103 -14.08 21.01 5.49
C GLN A 103 -13.27 20.03 6.34
N SER A 104 -12.64 20.53 7.40
CA SER A 104 -11.87 19.71 8.33
C SER A 104 -12.75 18.64 8.96
N GLU A 105 -12.31 17.39 8.92
CA GLU A 105 -12.97 16.25 9.56
C GLU A 105 -12.17 15.80 10.78
N SER A 106 -10.88 15.54 10.59
CA SER A 106 -10.04 14.94 11.62
C SER A 106 -8.54 15.11 11.34
N VAL A 107 -7.73 14.95 12.39
CA VAL A 107 -6.27 14.87 12.29
C VAL A 107 -5.81 13.65 13.07
N PHE A 108 -4.98 12.81 12.44
CA PHE A 108 -4.46 11.58 13.02
C PHE A 108 -2.94 11.63 13.12
N LYS A 109 -2.38 11.00 14.16
CA LYS A 109 -0.93 10.78 14.26
C LYS A 109 -0.58 9.43 13.63
N GLY A 110 0.45 9.41 12.81
CA GLY A 110 1.06 8.20 12.30
C GLY A 110 2.49 8.06 12.81
N SER A 111 2.94 6.82 12.95
CA SER A 111 4.35 6.49 13.16
C SER A 111 4.76 5.32 12.27
N ARG A 112 5.97 5.38 11.73
CA ARG A 112 6.54 4.36 10.86
C ARG A 112 7.97 4.10 11.29
N ASN A 113 8.29 2.85 11.52
CA ASN A 113 9.66 2.39 11.75
C ASN A 113 9.99 1.25 10.77
N PRO A 114 11.21 0.68 10.80
CA PRO A 114 11.58 -0.40 9.88
C PRO A 114 10.71 -1.67 9.99
N ASN A 115 9.95 -1.83 11.08
CA ASN A 115 9.19 -3.05 11.38
C ASN A 115 7.68 -2.89 11.18
N LEU A 116 7.11 -1.68 11.31
CA LEU A 116 5.67 -1.49 11.22
C LEU A 116 5.24 -0.04 10.96
N LEU A 117 3.98 0.08 10.56
CA LEU A 117 3.22 1.32 10.43
C LEU A 117 2.08 1.32 11.46
N MET A 118 2.00 2.35 12.30
CA MET A 118 0.87 2.61 13.18
C MET A 118 0.18 3.90 12.83
N ILE A 119 -1.15 3.90 12.89
CA ILE A 119 -1.98 5.10 12.79
C ILE A 119 -2.87 5.16 14.03
N LYS A 120 -2.91 6.32 14.66
CA LYS A 120 -3.76 6.63 15.80
C LYS A 120 -5.09 7.20 15.32
N GLU A 121 -6.13 6.37 15.34
CA GLU A 121 -7.49 6.77 14.98
C GLU A 121 -8.26 7.11 16.25
N GLY A 122 -8.56 8.40 16.45
CA GLY A 122 -9.06 8.89 17.73
C GLY A 122 -8.01 8.70 18.83
N ASN A 123 -8.34 7.88 19.84
CA ASN A 123 -7.44 7.56 20.96
C ASN A 123 -6.87 6.14 20.90
N ILE A 124 -7.04 5.43 19.79
CA ILE A 124 -6.64 4.03 19.65
C ILE A 124 -5.55 3.90 18.60
N ASP A 125 -4.42 3.28 18.97
CA ASP A 125 -3.32 2.99 18.06
C ASP A 125 -3.59 1.66 17.34
N PHE A 126 -3.60 1.69 16.01
CA PHE A 126 -3.77 0.51 15.16
C PHE A 126 -2.50 0.25 14.36
N VAL A 127 -2.01 -1.00 14.41
CA VAL A 127 -1.01 -1.46 13.43
C VAL A 127 -1.72 -1.58 12.09
N LYS A 128 -1.29 -0.81 11.10
CA LYS A 128 -1.85 -0.84 9.74
C LYS A 128 -1.05 -1.73 8.79
N MET A 129 0.24 -1.93 9.08
CA MET A 129 1.14 -2.74 8.26
C MET A 129 2.34 -3.20 9.09
N ILE A 130 2.87 -4.38 8.78
CA ILE A 130 4.17 -4.87 9.29
C ILE A 130 5.13 -5.00 8.11
N PHE A 131 6.38 -4.61 8.35
CA PHE A 131 7.47 -4.62 7.39
C PHE A 131 8.55 -5.64 7.81
N PRO A 132 9.25 -6.26 6.85
CA PRO A 132 8.92 -6.28 5.43
C PRO A 132 7.60 -7.02 5.17
N VAL A 133 6.81 -6.54 4.21
CA VAL A 133 5.56 -7.22 3.82
C VAL A 133 5.89 -8.45 2.98
N SER A 134 5.10 -9.52 3.15
CA SER A 134 5.17 -10.73 2.33
C SER A 134 3.77 -11.31 2.16
N ASP A 135 3.57 -12.08 1.08
CA ASP A 135 2.29 -12.75 0.84
C ASP A 135 2.00 -13.75 1.96
N GLY A 136 0.78 -13.72 2.50
CA GLY A 136 0.37 -14.58 3.60
C GLY A 136 0.81 -14.12 5.01
N LEU A 137 1.60 -13.04 5.13
CA LEU A 137 1.96 -12.47 6.44
C LEU A 137 0.72 -12.11 7.25
N THR A 138 0.68 -12.50 8.52
CA THR A 138 -0.42 -12.15 9.44
C THR A 138 0.07 -11.35 10.63
N PHE A 139 -0.76 -10.42 11.13
CA PHE A 139 -0.44 -9.64 12.31
C PHE A 139 -1.71 -9.21 13.07
N ASN A 140 -1.55 -8.90 14.36
CA ASN A 140 -2.63 -8.36 15.17
C ASN A 140 -2.69 -6.82 15.03
N PRO A 141 -3.75 -6.24 14.43
CA PRO A 141 -3.90 -4.79 14.31
C PRO A 141 -4.04 -4.11 15.68
N ASN A 142 -4.48 -4.86 16.71
CA ASN A 142 -4.70 -4.39 18.07
C ASN A 142 -3.51 -4.65 19.01
N LYS A 143 -2.35 -5.04 18.48
CA LYS A 143 -1.16 -5.41 19.28
C LYS A 143 -0.75 -4.37 20.34
N TYR A 144 -1.02 -3.09 20.11
CA TYR A 144 -0.63 -1.99 20.99
C TYR A 144 -1.81 -1.23 21.58
N ASN A 145 -3.01 -1.84 21.62
CA ASN A 145 -4.19 -1.25 22.24
C ASN A 145 -4.95 -2.29 23.09
N SER A 146 -6.07 -1.89 23.69
CA SER A 146 -6.85 -2.71 24.63
C SER A 146 -8.06 -3.44 23.99
N LEU A 147 -8.20 -3.39 22.66
CA LEU A 147 -9.24 -4.12 21.95
C LEU A 147 -8.90 -5.62 21.87
N PRO A 148 -9.89 -6.49 21.66
CA PRO A 148 -9.64 -7.93 21.47
C PRO A 148 -8.62 -8.21 20.37
N GLU A 149 -7.86 -9.29 20.52
CA GLU A 149 -6.94 -9.72 19.49
C GLU A 149 -7.69 -10.01 18.19
N GLU A 150 -7.13 -9.51 17.10
CA GLU A 150 -7.64 -9.72 15.75
C GLU A 150 -6.48 -10.22 14.87
N SER A 151 -6.80 -10.73 13.68
CA SER A 151 -5.78 -11.18 12.72
C SER A 151 -6.02 -10.55 11.36
N SER A 152 -5.10 -9.69 10.94
CA SER A 152 -5.03 -9.14 9.59
C SER A 152 -4.07 -9.95 8.75
N LYS A 153 -4.41 -10.20 7.48
CA LYS A 153 -3.58 -10.94 6.52
C LYS A 153 -3.16 -10.05 5.35
N CYS A 154 -1.88 -10.10 5.00
CA CYS A 154 -1.32 -9.51 3.79
C CYS A 154 -1.52 -10.47 2.60
N GLN A 155 -1.94 -9.91 1.47
CA GLN A 155 -1.99 -10.60 0.19
C GLN A 155 -1.35 -9.71 -0.87
N ILE A 156 -0.34 -10.24 -1.57
CA ILE A 156 0.36 -9.51 -2.64
C ILE A 156 -0.10 -10.05 -4.00
N THR A 157 -0.39 -9.14 -4.92
CA THR A 157 -0.78 -9.47 -6.29
C THR A 157 0.01 -8.63 -7.28
N GLU A 158 0.58 -9.29 -8.29
CA GLU A 158 1.18 -8.65 -9.45
C GLU A 158 0.05 -8.16 -10.37
N SER A 159 -0.30 -6.88 -10.25
CA SER A 159 -1.34 -6.23 -11.05
C SER A 159 -0.99 -4.77 -11.22
N THR A 160 -1.28 -4.24 -12.41
CA THR A 160 -1.03 -2.84 -12.70
C THR A 160 -2.12 -1.95 -12.11
N PHE A 161 -1.70 -0.87 -11.44
CA PHE A 161 -2.55 0.25 -11.07
C PHE A 161 -1.90 1.54 -11.53
N SER A 162 -2.66 2.44 -12.14
CA SER A 162 -2.16 3.71 -12.63
C SER A 162 -3.10 4.86 -12.27
N ILE A 163 -2.53 5.97 -11.80
CA ILE A 163 -3.27 7.19 -11.45
C ILE A 163 -2.38 8.41 -11.60
N SER A 164 -2.90 9.52 -12.15
CA SER A 164 -2.18 10.81 -12.20
C SER A 164 -0.75 10.73 -12.76
N GLY A 165 -0.48 9.83 -13.71
CA GLY A 165 0.85 9.62 -14.30
C GLY A 165 1.78 8.67 -13.51
N PHE A 166 1.34 8.19 -12.34
CA PHE A 166 2.02 7.16 -11.56
C PHE A 166 1.51 5.78 -11.95
N SER A 167 2.37 4.77 -11.87
CA SER A 167 1.98 3.38 -12.07
C SER A 167 2.70 2.47 -11.09
N SER A 168 2.05 1.38 -10.72
CA SER A 168 2.60 0.35 -9.86
C SER A 168 2.25 -1.01 -10.43
N GLY A 169 3.21 -1.93 -10.47
CA GLY A 169 3.00 -3.32 -10.91
C GLY A 169 2.64 -4.28 -9.78
N SER A 170 2.76 -3.84 -8.53
CA SER A 170 2.56 -4.69 -7.36
C SER A 170 1.60 -4.05 -6.37
N LEU A 171 0.57 -4.81 -5.98
CA LEU A 171 -0.47 -4.39 -5.06
C LEU A 171 -0.43 -5.23 -3.79
N LEU A 172 -0.64 -4.58 -2.65
CA LEU A 172 -0.80 -5.22 -1.35
C LEU A 172 -2.24 -5.02 -0.87
N ALA A 173 -2.94 -6.08 -0.54
CA ALA A 173 -4.15 -6.03 0.26
C ALA A 173 -3.82 -6.40 1.72
N VAL A 174 -4.26 -5.57 2.66
CA VAL A 174 -4.33 -5.90 4.09
C VAL A 174 -5.78 -6.20 4.41
N ILE A 175 -6.09 -7.48 4.64
CA ILE A 175 -7.44 -8.00 4.87
C ILE A 175 -7.63 -8.19 6.37
N GLU A 176 -8.54 -7.44 6.98
CA GLU A 176 -8.89 -7.54 8.39
C GLU A 176 -10.06 -8.50 8.63
N LYS A 177 -11.04 -8.53 7.72
CA LYS A 177 -12.20 -9.44 7.76
C LYS A 177 -12.61 -9.86 6.35
N ASN A 178 -13.01 -11.10 6.17
CA ASN A 178 -13.59 -11.61 4.92
C ASN A 178 -14.48 -12.83 5.19
N ASP A 179 -15.53 -12.63 5.97
CA ASP A 179 -16.45 -13.67 6.40
C ASP A 179 -17.78 -13.52 5.63
N SER A 180 -18.40 -14.64 5.30
CA SER A 180 -19.71 -14.67 4.62
C SER A 180 -20.50 -15.86 5.11
N SER A 181 -21.79 -15.64 5.36
CA SER A 181 -22.74 -16.67 5.72
C SER A 181 -24.08 -16.44 5.00
N LEU A 182 -25.08 -17.29 5.30
CA LEU A 182 -26.45 -17.05 4.86
C LEU A 182 -27.11 -15.86 5.57
N ILE A 183 -26.57 -15.45 6.73
CA ILE A 183 -27.16 -14.44 7.60
C ILE A 183 -26.39 -13.11 7.59
N ASP A 184 -25.11 -13.11 7.23
CA ASP A 184 -24.28 -11.91 7.22
C ASP A 184 -23.13 -11.92 6.19
N ARG A 185 -22.55 -10.74 5.96
CA ARG A 185 -21.33 -10.54 5.18
C ARG A 185 -20.46 -9.48 5.86
N LYS A 186 -19.27 -9.89 6.28
CA LYS A 186 -18.26 -9.01 6.90
C LYS A 186 -17.02 -8.97 6.03
N LEU A 187 -16.67 -7.79 5.52
CA LEU A 187 -15.52 -7.60 4.66
C LEU A 187 -14.86 -6.27 4.99
N LYS A 188 -13.61 -6.33 5.45
CA LYS A 188 -12.82 -5.14 5.76
C LYS A 188 -11.40 -5.32 5.23
N TYR A 189 -10.98 -4.43 4.33
CA TYR A 189 -9.63 -4.43 3.79
C TYR A 189 -9.19 -3.06 3.31
N ALA A 190 -7.88 -2.83 3.26
CA ALA A 190 -7.25 -1.75 2.53
C ALA A 190 -6.34 -2.32 1.45
N ARG A 191 -6.37 -1.75 0.24
CA ARG A 191 -5.45 -2.09 -0.85
C ARG A 191 -4.50 -0.92 -1.08
N TYR A 192 -3.22 -1.25 -1.26
CA TYR A 192 -2.12 -0.34 -1.45
C TYR A 192 -1.41 -0.65 -2.76
N ALA A 193 -0.94 0.37 -3.45
CA ALA A 193 -0.05 0.24 -4.59
C ALA A 193 1.36 0.68 -4.18
N ASN A 194 2.38 -0.09 -4.57
CA ASN A 194 3.77 0.24 -4.28
C ASN A 194 4.13 1.62 -4.86
N GLY A 195 4.72 2.50 -4.04
CA GLY A 195 5.10 3.86 -4.40
C GLY A 195 3.95 4.88 -4.39
N ILE A 196 2.69 4.45 -4.18
CA ILE A 196 1.51 5.33 -4.21
C ILE A 196 0.86 5.44 -2.83
N GLY A 197 0.74 4.32 -2.11
CA GLY A 197 -0.03 4.24 -0.86
C GLY A 197 -1.39 3.58 -1.07
N MET A 198 -2.35 3.90 -0.20
CA MET A 198 -3.70 3.32 -0.25
C MET A 198 -4.43 3.76 -1.51
N ILE A 199 -4.97 2.79 -2.25
CA ILE A 199 -5.74 3.00 -3.49
C ILE A 199 -7.21 2.65 -3.32
N GLU A 200 -7.52 1.77 -2.36
CA GLU A 200 -8.89 1.33 -2.09
C GLU A 200 -9.02 0.98 -0.60
N PHE A 201 -10.18 1.28 -0.02
CA PHE A 201 -10.59 0.76 1.28
C PHE A 201 -12.03 0.27 1.21
N ARG A 202 -12.33 -0.83 1.92
CA ARG A 202 -13.68 -1.37 2.07
C ARG A 202 -13.94 -1.67 3.54
N ASP A 203 -15.09 -1.25 4.03
CA ASP A 203 -15.69 -1.70 5.29
C ASP A 203 -17.15 -2.02 5.04
N ARG A 204 -17.47 -3.31 5.00
CA ARG A 204 -18.80 -3.86 4.78
C ARG A 204 -19.16 -4.76 5.95
N ASP A 205 -20.27 -4.47 6.58
CA ASP A 205 -20.86 -5.28 7.64
C ASP A 205 -22.37 -5.28 7.41
N LEU A 206 -22.88 -6.37 6.86
CA LEU A 206 -24.28 -6.50 6.42
C LEU A 206 -24.92 -7.70 7.10
N GLU A 207 -26.15 -7.52 7.55
CA GLU A 207 -27.03 -8.62 7.97
C GLU A 207 -28.11 -8.82 6.91
N TYR A 208 -28.43 -10.08 6.61
CA TYR A 208 -29.44 -10.48 5.65
C TYR A 208 -30.76 -10.84 6.31
N CYS A 209 -31.87 -10.61 5.62
CA CYS A 209 -33.22 -10.92 6.10
C CYS A 209 -33.38 -12.41 6.43
N GLN A 210 -33.75 -12.69 7.69
CA GLN A 210 -34.02 -14.05 8.20
C GLN A 210 -35.46 -14.23 8.71
N VAL A 211 -36.37 -13.30 8.40
CA VAL A 211 -37.67 -13.22 9.08
C VAL A 211 -38.76 -14.02 8.36
N THR A 212 -38.73 -14.08 7.03
CA THR A 212 -39.77 -14.76 6.25
C THR A 212 -39.19 -15.77 5.26
N PRO A 213 -39.92 -16.85 4.94
CA PRO A 213 -39.48 -17.83 3.93
C PRO A 213 -39.17 -17.21 2.58
N GLU A 214 -39.81 -16.09 2.24
CA GLU A 214 -39.61 -15.37 0.98
C GLU A 214 -38.29 -14.60 0.93
N CYS A 215 -37.63 -14.35 2.06
CA CYS A 215 -36.37 -13.60 2.10
C CYS A 215 -35.14 -14.44 2.52
N ILE A 216 -35.35 -15.49 3.32
CA ILE A 216 -34.26 -16.35 3.81
C ILE A 216 -33.46 -16.92 2.62
N GLY A 217 -32.14 -16.80 2.70
CA GLY A 217 -31.22 -17.33 1.69
C GLY A 217 -31.16 -16.54 0.37
N LYS A 218 -31.91 -15.43 0.24
CA LYS A 218 -31.90 -14.59 -0.99
C LYS A 218 -30.89 -13.44 -0.98
N GLY A 219 -30.13 -13.27 0.11
CA GLY A 219 -29.15 -12.19 0.25
C GLY A 219 -29.79 -10.79 0.31
N ILE A 220 -31.06 -10.68 0.69
CA ILE A 220 -31.75 -9.41 0.88
C ILE A 220 -31.18 -8.74 2.13
N ILE A 221 -30.63 -7.54 2.00
CA ILE A 221 -30.03 -6.79 3.11
C ILE A 221 -31.14 -6.31 4.06
N SER A 222 -30.98 -6.62 5.35
CA SER A 222 -31.85 -6.17 6.43
C SER A 222 -31.30 -4.93 7.13
N SER A 223 -30.00 -4.92 7.42
CA SER A 223 -29.33 -3.87 8.18
C SER A 223 -27.82 -3.88 7.89
N GLY A 224 -27.13 -2.83 8.32
CA GLY A 224 -25.68 -2.76 8.30
C GLY A 224 -25.15 -1.57 7.49
N LYS A 225 -23.88 -1.64 7.11
CA LYS A 225 -23.17 -0.58 6.40
C LYS A 225 -22.29 -1.14 5.28
N ASP A 226 -22.07 -0.31 4.28
CA ASP A 226 -21.16 -0.61 3.17
C ASP A 226 -20.44 0.66 2.72
N ILE A 227 -19.16 0.77 3.06
CA ILE A 227 -18.32 1.94 2.85
C ILE A 227 -17.17 1.58 1.91
N LYS A 228 -17.03 2.33 0.81
CA LYS A 228 -15.94 2.19 -0.18
C LYS A 228 -15.17 3.47 -0.33
N TYR A 229 -13.85 3.41 -0.30
CA TYR A 229 -12.97 4.50 -0.74
C TYR A 229 -12.27 4.07 -2.01
N GLU A 230 -12.22 4.95 -3.00
CA GLU A 230 -11.49 4.75 -4.25
C GLU A 230 -10.60 5.96 -4.51
N LEU A 231 -9.29 5.76 -4.66
CA LEU A 231 -8.36 6.85 -4.96
C LEU A 231 -8.69 7.44 -6.33
N VAL A 232 -8.93 8.75 -6.38
CA VAL A 232 -9.28 9.49 -7.61
C VAL A 232 -8.29 10.60 -7.95
N SER A 233 -7.43 10.99 -7.00
CA SER A 233 -6.35 11.94 -7.26
C SER A 233 -5.18 11.70 -6.32
N LEU A 234 -3.96 11.78 -6.88
CA LEU A 234 -2.70 11.75 -6.14
C LEU A 234 -1.89 12.98 -6.51
N VAL A 235 -1.40 13.69 -5.49
CA VAL A 235 -0.33 14.69 -5.61
C VAL A 235 0.78 14.23 -4.66
N PRO A 236 1.97 13.88 -5.17
CA PRO A 236 3.08 13.44 -4.32
C PRO A 236 3.56 14.56 -3.40
N GLY A 237 4.28 14.18 -2.34
CA GLY A 237 4.91 15.13 -1.44
C GLY A 237 6.22 15.65 -2.01
N LYS A 238 6.95 16.39 -1.17
CA LYS A 238 8.34 16.77 -1.41
C LYS A 238 9.27 16.08 -0.42
#